data_AF-A0A6B9FVF1-F1
#
_entry.id   AF-A0A6B9FVF1-F1
#
_cell.length_a   1.000
_cell.length_b   1.000
_cell.length_c   1.000
_cell.angle_alpha   90.00
_cell.angle_beta   90.00
_cell.angle_gamma   90.00
#
_symmetry.space_group_name_H-M   'P 1'
#
loop_
_entity.id
_entity.type
_entity.pdbx_description
1 polymer ?
#
loop_
_entity_poly.entity_id
_entity_poly.type
_entity_poly.pdbx_seq_one_letter_code
_entity_poly.pdbx_strand_id
1 'polypeptide(L)'
;MTIAQSSKSVRTFILFLVIYLICLAVVFFVHPVWGVIEKLSYRLDDVLNATGMALADGELDPAGLWVIFGIPFIVAALIFVLIRRAIHHR
;
A
#
# COMPACT_ATOMS: atom_id res chain seq x y z
N MET A 1 26.39 3.45 -23.47
CA MET A 1 25.19 2.58 -23.33
C MET A 1 24.42 2.78 -22.02
N THR A 2 24.64 3.86 -21.25
CA THR A 2 24.07 4.06 -19.90
C THR A 2 22.74 4.84 -19.87
N ILE A 3 22.49 5.71 -20.85
CA ILE A 3 21.32 6.61 -20.86
C ILE A 3 20.01 5.87 -21.15
N ALA A 4 20.04 4.85 -22.02
CA ALA A 4 18.85 4.09 -22.41
C ALA A 4 18.34 3.11 -21.34
N GLN A 5 19.22 2.64 -20.44
CA GLN A 5 18.86 1.71 -19.37
C GLN A 5 18.24 2.45 -18.18
N SER A 6 18.72 3.67 -17.91
CA SER A 6 18.18 4.58 -16.88
C SER A 6 16.70 4.92 -17.14
N SER A 7 16.34 5.24 -18.38
CA SER A 7 14.96 5.65 -18.72
C SER A 7 13.92 4.54 -18.52
N LYS A 8 14.28 3.26 -18.74
CA LYS A 8 13.38 2.12 -18.50
C LYS A 8 13.12 1.89 -17.02
N SER A 9 14.17 1.99 -16.19
CA SER A 9 14.03 1.82 -14.74
C SER A 9 13.20 2.95 -14.14
N VAL A 10 13.44 4.20 -14.59
CA VAL A 10 12.65 5.38 -14.16
C VAL A 10 11.19 5.25 -14.55
N ARG A 11 10.87 4.86 -15.79
CA ARG A 11 9.47 4.62 -16.21
C ARG A 11 8.78 3.54 -15.38
N THR A 12 9.52 2.49 -15.03
CA THR A 12 9.00 1.38 -14.22
C THR A 12 8.67 1.85 -12.81
N PHE A 13 9.56 2.64 -12.21
CA PHE A 13 9.34 3.26 -10.90
C PHE A 13 8.16 4.23 -10.92
N ILE A 14 8.07 5.09 -11.93
CA ILE A 14 6.94 6.02 -12.10
C ILE A 14 5.62 5.27 -12.22
N LEU A 15 5.58 4.17 -12.99
CA LEU A 15 4.37 3.36 -13.13
C LEU A 15 3.93 2.80 -11.77
N PHE A 16 4.86 2.24 -11.00
CA PHE A 16 4.56 1.75 -9.65
C PHE A 16 4.03 2.86 -8.74
N LEU A 17 4.68 4.03 -8.77
CA LEU A 17 4.29 5.18 -7.96
C LEU A 17 2.87 5.67 -8.32
N VAL A 18 2.53 5.73 -9.61
CA VAL A 18 1.17 6.08 -10.06
C VAL A 18 0.15 5.06 -9.56
N ILE A 19 0.42 3.76 -9.67
CA ILE A 19 -0.49 2.71 -9.16
C ILE A 19 -0.68 2.87 -7.65
N TYR A 20 0.41 3.09 -6.91
CA TYR A 20 0.35 3.30 -5.47
C TYR A 20 -0.48 4.52 -5.08
N LEU A 21 -0.29 5.67 -5.75
CA LEU A 21 -1.09 6.86 -5.52
C LEU A 21 -2.58 6.65 -5.81
N ILE A 22 -2.91 5.88 -6.84
CA ILE A 22 -4.30 5.52 -7.15
C ILE A 22 -4.88 4.65 -6.02
N CYS A 23 -4.16 3.62 -5.57
CA CYS A 23 -4.61 2.78 -4.45
C CYS A 23 -4.82 3.60 -3.18
N LEU A 24 -3.92 4.55 -2.90
CA LEU A 24 -4.03 5.44 -1.75
C LEU A 24 -5.23 6.39 -1.88
N ALA A 25 -5.45 6.97 -3.06
CA ALA A 25 -6.62 7.80 -3.33
C ALA A 25 -7.92 7.00 -3.14
N VAL A 26 -7.97 5.75 -3.60
CA VAL A 26 -9.14 4.88 -3.39
C VAL A 26 -9.43 4.69 -1.91
N VAL A 27 -8.42 4.50 -1.06
CA VAL A 27 -8.61 4.41 0.40
C VAL A 27 -9.26 5.67 0.96
N PHE A 28 -8.81 6.86 0.58
CA PHE A 28 -9.32 8.12 1.13
C PHE A 28 -10.68 8.56 0.55
N PHE A 29 -10.96 8.27 -0.72
CA PHE A 29 -12.16 8.77 -1.41
C PHE A 29 -13.30 7.75 -1.48
N VAL A 30 -13.02 6.46 -1.32
CA VAL A 30 -14.04 5.41 -1.41
C VAL A 30 -14.44 4.98 0.00
N HIS A 31 -15.54 5.53 0.50
CA HIS A 31 -16.05 5.30 1.86
C HIS A 31 -16.10 3.82 2.31
N PRO A 32 -16.57 2.84 1.51
CA PRO A 32 -16.54 1.44 1.94
C PRO A 32 -15.12 0.89 2.07
N VAL A 33 -14.15 1.38 1.29
CA VAL A 33 -12.75 0.98 1.40
C VAL A 33 -12.14 1.58 2.68
N TRP A 34 -12.42 2.85 2.96
CA TRP A 34 -12.03 3.50 4.21
C TRP A 34 -12.49 2.70 5.44
N GLY A 35 -13.77 2.32 5.49
CA GLY A 35 -14.31 1.55 6.61
C GLY A 35 -13.66 0.15 6.77
N VAL A 36 -13.21 -0.48 5.69
CA VAL A 36 -12.45 -1.74 5.75
C VAL A 36 -11.05 -1.50 6.33
N ILE A 37 -10.38 -0.43 5.91
CA ILE A 37 -9.05 -0.05 6.39
C ILE A 37 -9.10 0.28 7.89
N GLU A 38 -10.10 1.07 8.31
CA GLU A 38 -10.33 1.43 9.72
C GLU A 38 -10.60 0.18 10.58
N LYS A 39 -11.48 -0.71 10.12
CA LYS A 39 -11.75 -1.96 10.84
C LYS A 39 -10.52 -2.87 10.94
N LEU A 40 -9.70 -2.91 9.89
CA LEU A 40 -8.45 -3.68 9.89
C LEU A 40 -7.43 -3.08 10.86
N SER A 41 -7.35 -1.74 10.92
CA SER A 41 -6.53 -1.02 11.90
C SER A 41 -6.89 -1.42 13.32
N TYR A 42 -8.17 -1.33 13.69
CA TYR A 42 -8.62 -1.71 15.04
C TYR A 42 -8.31 -3.17 15.36
N ARG A 43 -8.50 -4.08 14.40
CA ARG A 43 -8.20 -5.49 14.61
C ARG A 43 -6.71 -5.77 14.82
N LEU A 44 -5.84 -5.04 14.13
CA LEU A 44 -4.39 -5.18 14.30
C LEU A 44 -3.96 -4.59 15.64
N ASP A 45 -4.52 -3.45 16.02
CA ASP A 45 -4.28 -2.85 17.33
C ASP A 45 -4.71 -3.76 18.48
N ASP A 46 -5.92 -4.36 18.41
CA ASP A 46 -6.39 -5.37 19.38
C ASP A 46 -5.39 -6.54 19.55
N VAL A 47 -4.81 -7.01 18.44
CA VAL A 47 -3.83 -8.11 18.45
C VAL A 47 -2.49 -7.66 19.06
N LEU A 48 -2.05 -6.44 18.74
CA LEU A 48 -0.83 -5.87 19.30
C LEU A 48 -0.97 -5.62 20.81
N ASN A 49 -2.13 -5.13 21.24
CA ASN A 49 -2.51 -5.00 22.64
C ASN A 49 -2.50 -6.35 23.36
N ALA A 50 -3.13 -7.38 22.77
CA ALA A 50 -3.18 -8.72 23.35
C ALA A 50 -1.79 -9.39 23.48
N THR A 51 -0.84 -9.03 22.61
CA THR A 51 0.53 -9.56 22.64
C THR A 51 1.49 -8.73 23.51
N GLY A 52 1.02 -7.61 24.07
CA GLY A 52 1.86 -6.66 24.82
C GLY A 52 2.85 -5.89 23.93
N MET A 53 2.66 -5.92 22.61
CA MET A 53 3.48 -5.24 21.61
C MET A 53 2.87 -3.92 21.13
N ALA A 54 1.83 -3.44 21.80
CA ALA A 54 1.20 -2.16 21.46
C ALA A 54 2.21 -1.01 21.61
N LEU A 55 2.34 -0.23 20.53
CA LEU A 55 3.38 0.78 20.39
C LEU A 55 2.93 2.17 20.82
N ALA A 56 1.63 2.49 20.75
CA ALA A 56 1.05 3.71 21.33
C ALA A 56 -0.48 3.58 21.44
N ASP A 57 -1.04 3.93 22.60
CA ASP A 57 -2.47 3.99 22.85
C ASP A 57 -2.94 5.43 22.53
N GLY A 58 -3.43 5.70 21.31
CA GLY A 58 -3.76 7.07 20.91
C GLY A 58 -4.38 7.24 19.51
N GLU A 59 -4.90 8.45 19.26
CA GLU A 59 -5.66 8.88 18.07
C GLU A 59 -4.86 8.81 16.74
N LEU A 60 -3.55 8.61 16.83
CA LEU A 60 -2.60 8.38 15.74
C LEU A 60 -1.73 7.15 16.05
N ASP A 61 -2.40 6.03 16.33
CA ASP A 61 -1.73 4.75 16.53
C ASP A 61 -0.84 4.41 15.30
N PRO A 62 0.46 4.13 15.49
CA PRO A 62 1.34 3.71 14.41
C PRO A 62 0.80 2.50 13.63
N ALA A 63 0.00 1.61 14.24
CA ALA A 63 -0.62 0.51 13.50
C ALA A 63 -1.60 1.04 12.44
N GLY A 64 -2.39 2.08 12.75
CA GLY A 64 -3.28 2.71 11.78
C GLY A 64 -2.55 3.34 10.59
N LEU A 65 -1.42 4.01 10.81
CA LEU A 65 -0.59 4.52 9.71
C LEU A 65 -0.03 3.39 8.84
N TRP A 66 0.44 2.31 9.46
CA TRP A 66 0.89 1.13 8.73
C TRP A 66 -0.21 0.50 7.89
N VAL A 67 -1.45 0.49 8.36
CA VAL A 67 -2.57 -0.04 7.58
C VAL A 67 -2.94 0.91 6.44
N ILE A 68 -3.02 2.22 6.71
CA ILE A 68 -3.39 3.25 5.71
C ILE A 68 -2.38 3.31 4.56
N PHE A 69 -1.08 3.21 4.83
CA PHE A 69 -0.05 3.28 3.78
C PHE A 69 0.43 1.90 3.32
N GLY A 70 0.57 0.95 4.23
CA GLY A 70 1.11 -0.39 3.94
C GLY A 70 0.15 -1.25 3.12
N ILE A 71 -1.16 -1.24 3.41
CA ILE A 71 -2.11 -2.04 2.63
C ILE A 71 -2.18 -1.56 1.17
N PRO A 72 -2.33 -0.27 0.86
CA PRO A 72 -2.24 0.23 -0.52
C PRO A 72 -0.91 -0.09 -1.19
N PHE A 73 0.19 -0.09 -0.44
CA PHE A 73 1.51 -0.45 -0.97
C PHE A 73 1.56 -1.92 -1.41
N ILE A 74 1.08 -2.84 -0.57
CA ILE A 74 1.01 -4.27 -0.88
C ILE A 74 0.11 -4.51 -2.11
N VAL A 75 -1.06 -3.88 -2.14
CA VAL A 75 -1.99 -3.97 -3.27
C VAL A 75 -1.35 -3.43 -4.55
N ALA A 76 -0.68 -2.29 -4.48
CA ALA A 76 0.03 -1.71 -5.63
C ALA A 76 1.15 -2.63 -6.14
N ALA A 77 1.90 -3.27 -5.25
CA ALA A 77 2.92 -4.26 -5.61
C ALA A 77 2.31 -5.48 -6.32
N LEU A 78 1.19 -6.01 -5.82
CA LEU A 78 0.47 -7.11 -6.47
C LEU A 78 -0.02 -6.73 -7.86
N ILE A 79 -0.68 -5.57 -8.01
CA ILE A 79 -1.15 -5.07 -9.30
C ILE A 79 0.02 -4.89 -10.27
N PHE A 80 1.10 -4.27 -9.81
CA PHE A 80 2.30 -4.04 -10.61
C PHE A 80 2.91 -5.36 -11.10
N VAL A 81 3.03 -6.37 -10.24
CA VAL A 81 3.51 -7.71 -10.61
C VAL A 81 2.59 -8.37 -11.63
N LEU A 82 1.27 -8.28 -11.44
CA LEU A 82 0.29 -8.84 -12.37
C LEU A 82 0.37 -8.18 -13.76
N ILE A 83 0.49 -6.85 -13.82
CA ILE A 83 0.67 -6.11 -15.07
C ILE A 83 1.96 -6.54 -15.77
N ARG A 84 3.07 -6.59 -15.03
CA ARG A 84 4.37 -7.02 -15.58
C ARG A 84 4.31 -8.43 -16.13
N ARG A 85 3.65 -9.34 -15.41
CA ARG A 85 3.44 -10.72 -15.86
C ARG A 85 2.58 -10.78 -17.11
N ALA A 86 1.46 -10.05 -17.15
CA ALA A 86 0.57 -10.01 -18.32
C ALA A 86 1.26 -9.45 -19.57
N ILE A 87 2.13 -8.45 -19.42
CA ILE A 87 2.92 -7.90 -20.52
C ILE A 87 3.98 -8.90 -20.99
N HIS A 88 4.62 -9.66 -20.08
CA HIS A 88 5.67 -10.61 -20.45
C HIS A 88 5.15 -11.88 -21.14
N HIS A 89 3.87 -12.23 -20.92
CA HIS A 89 3.21 -13.37 -21.58
C HIS A 89 2.61 -13.02 -22.97
N ARG A 90 2.66 -11.76 -23.40
CA ARG A 90 2.33 -11.33 -24.78
C ARG A 90 3.59 -11.11 -25.59
#